data_AF-A0A9W6ICV4-F1
#
_entry.id   AF-A0A9W6ICV4-F1
#
_cell.length_a   1.000
_cell.length_b   1.000
_cell.length_c   1.000
_cell.angle_alpha   90.00
_cell.angle_beta   90.00
_cell.angle_gamma   90.00
#
_symmetry.space_group_name_H-M   'P 1'
#
loop_
_entity.id
_entity.type
_entity.pdbx_description
1 polymer ?
#
loop_
_entity_poly.entity_id
_entity_poly.type
_entity_poly.pdbx_seq_one_letter_code
_entity_poly.pdbx_strand_id
1 'polypeptide(L)'
;MPEYRRILLDGAATQVRREGDELVSADGRVVGVEDAVHLPPSVPSKIVAVHLNHRSRVEEFMTTLPDAPTYFHKPTSALNGHKGAIVRPERCKYLNYEGEVAIVIGRTARNISPAEAGDYIAGYTIGNDYGLHDFRDTDAGSMLRVKGSDTLCPLGPGLVTDWDFRGKRLRTLVNGQVAQDGSTDEMEWDMHYLVADIARTITLYPGDVLLSGTPANSRPVQPGDVVEVEVEGLGTLTNHIVTGPAPIRDDCGAQPTESEEVISTTFGGDWEFRGIRAPQR
;
A
#
# COMPACT_ATOMS: atom_id res chain seq x y z
N MET A 1 -5.73 -7.68 20.72
CA MET A 1 -5.44 -8.35 19.44
C MET A 1 -3.96 -8.65 19.41
N PRO A 2 -3.52 -9.89 19.11
CA PRO A 2 -2.12 -10.22 18.95
C PRO A 2 -1.51 -9.45 17.78
N GLU A 3 -0.30 -8.92 17.97
CA GLU A 3 0.49 -8.29 16.91
C GLU A 3 1.82 -9.05 16.80
N TYR A 4 2.11 -9.51 15.58
CA TYR A 4 3.36 -10.18 15.24
C TYR A 4 4.17 -9.31 14.30
N ARG A 5 5.48 -9.21 14.52
CA ARG A 5 6.39 -8.53 13.60
C ARG A 5 7.42 -9.50 13.06
N ARG A 6 7.98 -9.17 11.90
CA ARG A 6 9.21 -9.77 11.40
C ARG A 6 10.30 -8.72 11.58
N ILE A 7 11.39 -9.08 12.25
CA ILE A 7 12.52 -8.18 12.46
C ILE A 7 13.83 -8.86 12.09
N LEU A 8 14.86 -8.07 11.82
CA LEU A 8 16.23 -8.58 11.78
C LEU A 8 16.77 -8.65 13.21
N LEU A 9 16.93 -9.87 13.73
CA LEU A 9 17.49 -10.14 15.06
C LEU A 9 18.79 -10.92 14.89
N ASP A 10 19.91 -10.35 15.32
CA ASP A 10 21.26 -10.93 15.18
C ASP A 10 21.59 -11.35 13.73
N GLY A 11 21.10 -10.59 12.74
CA GLY A 11 21.30 -10.86 11.32
C GLY A 11 20.35 -11.88 10.70
N ALA A 12 19.40 -12.44 11.47
CA ALA A 12 18.40 -13.38 10.97
C ALA A 12 16.97 -12.78 11.01
N ALA A 13 16.20 -13.01 9.95
CA ALA A 13 14.79 -12.66 9.92
C ALA A 13 14.02 -13.52 10.94
N THR A 14 13.48 -12.87 11.97
CA THR A 14 12.85 -13.54 13.12
C THR A 14 11.45 -13.01 13.32
N GLN A 15 10.49 -13.93 13.52
CA GLN A 15 9.14 -13.56 13.94
C GLN A 15 9.13 -13.32 15.45
N VAL A 16 8.54 -12.21 15.86
CA VAL A 16 8.43 -11.75 17.24
C VAL A 16 7.00 -11.34 17.54
N ARG A 17 6.58 -11.44 18.79
CA ARG A 17 5.30 -10.92 19.27
C ARG A 17 5.53 -9.58 19.97
N ARG A 18 4.65 -8.61 19.74
CA ARG A 18 4.72 -7.33 20.45
C ARG A 18 4.14 -7.44 21.85
N GLU A 19 4.83 -6.85 22.82
CA GLU A 19 4.44 -6.71 24.22
C GLU A 19 4.71 -5.28 24.68
N GLY A 20 3.70 -4.41 24.57
CA GLY A 20 3.89 -2.98 24.83
C GLY A 20 4.90 -2.36 23.85
N ASP A 21 6.02 -1.87 24.39
CA ASP A 21 7.11 -1.27 23.62
C ASP A 21 8.27 -2.24 23.36
N GLU A 22 8.05 -3.53 23.65
CA GLU A 22 9.02 -4.59 23.43
C GLU A 22 8.54 -5.59 22.37
N LEU A 23 9.51 -6.26 21.74
CA LEU A 23 9.33 -7.35 20.80
C LEU A 23 10.00 -8.60 21.36
N VAL A 24 9.21 -9.63 21.58
CA VAL A 24 9.63 -10.87 22.23
C VAL A 24 9.64 -11.99 21.20
N SER A 25 10.81 -12.60 21.00
CA SER A 25 10.98 -13.77 20.14
C SER A 25 10.59 -15.07 20.86
N ALA A 26 10.40 -16.15 20.10
CA ALA A 26 9.97 -17.44 20.64
C ALA A 26 10.96 -18.07 21.65
N ASP A 27 12.24 -17.72 21.58
CA ASP A 27 13.28 -18.18 22.51
C ASP A 27 13.49 -17.25 23.71
N GLY A 28 12.68 -16.19 23.83
CA GLY A 28 12.67 -15.26 24.96
C GLY A 28 13.61 -14.05 24.83
N ARG A 29 14.32 -13.88 23.70
CA ARG A 29 15.06 -12.64 23.44
C ARG A 29 14.10 -11.47 23.24
N VAL A 30 14.49 -10.30 23.75
CA VAL A 30 13.70 -9.07 23.76
C VAL A 30 14.46 -7.94 23.04
N VAL A 31 13.75 -7.18 22.22
CA VAL A 31 14.25 -5.96 21.55
C VAL A 31 13.21 -4.86 21.69
N GLY A 32 13.64 -3.62 21.95
CA GLY A 32 12.72 -2.47 21.94
C GLY A 32 12.13 -2.25 20.54
N VAL A 33 10.84 -1.89 20.47
CA VAL A 33 10.14 -1.63 19.20
C VAL A 33 10.88 -0.58 18.36
N GLU A 34 11.42 0.45 19.00
CA GLU A 34 12.13 1.55 18.34
C GLU A 34 13.51 1.17 17.81
N ASP A 35 14.19 0.24 18.48
CA ASP A 35 15.55 -0.22 18.15
C ASP A 35 15.56 -1.34 17.10
N ALA A 36 14.41 -1.96 16.85
CA ALA A 36 14.29 -3.06 15.92
C ALA A 36 14.39 -2.61 14.44
N VAL A 37 15.10 -3.39 13.64
CA VAL A 37 15.05 -3.29 12.18
C VAL A 37 13.85 -4.11 11.70
N HIS A 38 12.77 -3.40 11.33
CA HIS A 38 11.52 -4.02 10.90
C HIS A 38 11.62 -4.54 9.47
N LEU A 39 11.20 -5.78 9.27
CA LEU A 39 11.00 -6.39 7.96
C LEU A 39 9.51 -6.34 7.61
N PRO A 40 9.14 -6.44 6.32
CA PRO A 40 7.75 -6.64 5.95
C PRO A 40 7.15 -7.83 6.73
N PRO A 41 5.91 -7.74 7.23
CA PRO A 41 5.33 -8.77 8.10
C PRO A 41 5.02 -10.08 7.36
N SER A 42 5.14 -10.10 6.04
CA SER A 42 4.95 -11.28 5.19
C SER A 42 6.03 -11.41 4.11
N VAL A 43 6.16 -12.61 3.54
CA VAL A 43 6.95 -12.89 2.33
C VAL A 43 6.00 -13.42 1.25
N PRO A 44 5.31 -12.53 0.52
CA PRO A 44 4.30 -12.92 -0.48
C PRO A 44 4.90 -13.61 -1.69
N SER A 45 4.15 -14.55 -2.28
CA SER A 45 4.42 -15.02 -3.65
C SER A 45 3.90 -14.00 -4.69
N LYS A 46 2.85 -13.26 -4.33
CA LYS A 46 2.28 -12.16 -5.12
C LYS A 46 1.66 -11.08 -4.23
N ILE A 47 1.67 -9.86 -4.77
CA ILE A 47 0.96 -8.71 -4.22
C ILE A 47 -0.07 -8.29 -5.27
N VAL A 48 -1.33 -8.25 -4.86
CA VAL A 48 -2.47 -7.82 -5.68
C VAL A 48 -3.02 -6.55 -5.06
N ALA A 49 -3.42 -5.60 -5.87
CA ALA A 49 -4.02 -4.36 -5.40
C ALA A 49 -5.29 -4.09 -6.18
N VAL A 50 -6.34 -3.66 -5.49
CA VAL A 50 -7.53 -3.12 -6.14
C VAL A 50 -7.22 -1.70 -6.64
N HIS A 51 -7.86 -1.28 -7.73
CA HIS A 51 -7.82 0.12 -8.17
C HIS A 51 -8.67 1.01 -7.24
N LEU A 52 -9.62 1.76 -7.79
CA LEU A 52 -10.51 2.60 -6.99
C LEU A 52 -11.45 1.72 -6.14
N ASN A 53 -11.44 1.92 -4.83
CA ASN A 53 -12.33 1.23 -3.90
C ASN A 53 -12.98 2.16 -2.87
N HIS A 54 -12.39 3.32 -2.57
CA HIS A 54 -12.97 4.28 -1.63
C HIS A 54 -13.88 5.30 -2.31
N ARG A 55 -15.09 5.49 -1.78
CA ARG A 55 -16.05 6.50 -2.27
C ARG A 55 -15.44 7.90 -2.37
N SER A 56 -14.67 8.35 -1.38
CA SER A 56 -14.03 9.68 -1.40
C SER A 56 -13.11 9.85 -2.62
N ARG A 57 -12.34 8.82 -2.98
CA ARG A 57 -11.44 8.84 -4.14
C ARG A 57 -12.20 8.84 -5.47
N VAL A 58 -13.33 8.14 -5.52
CA VAL A 58 -14.24 8.12 -6.68
C VAL A 58 -14.85 9.50 -6.91
N GLU A 59 -15.31 10.15 -5.83
CA GLU A 59 -15.81 11.53 -5.85
C GLU A 59 -14.73 12.52 -6.28
N GLU A 60 -13.51 12.42 -5.75
CA GLU A 60 -12.37 13.26 -6.11
C GLU A 60 -12.08 13.23 -7.62
N PHE A 61 -12.11 12.05 -8.23
CA PHE A 61 -11.87 11.89 -9.65
C PHE A 61 -13.09 12.19 -10.53
N MET A 62 -14.26 12.42 -9.94
CA MET A 62 -15.55 12.55 -10.64
C MET A 62 -15.77 11.40 -11.63
N THR A 63 -15.53 10.18 -11.15
CA THR A 63 -15.68 8.96 -11.93
C THR A 63 -16.74 8.05 -11.32
N THR A 64 -17.02 6.94 -11.99
CA THR A 64 -17.91 5.89 -11.51
C THR A 64 -17.15 4.59 -11.42
N LEU A 65 -17.45 3.79 -10.40
CA LEU A 65 -16.91 2.44 -10.32
C LEU A 65 -17.59 1.52 -11.35
N PRO A 66 -16.85 0.55 -11.92
CA PRO A 66 -17.45 -0.56 -12.65
C PRO A 66 -18.25 -1.48 -11.72
N ASP A 67 -19.04 -2.40 -12.30
CA ASP A 67 -19.88 -3.37 -11.54
C ASP A 67 -19.08 -4.33 -10.64
N ALA A 68 -17.78 -4.49 -10.90
CA ALA A 68 -16.88 -5.39 -10.19
C ALA A 68 -15.48 -4.78 -10.06
N PRO A 69 -14.70 -5.11 -9.02
CA PRO A 69 -13.38 -4.53 -8.81
C PRO A 69 -12.43 -4.86 -9.95
N THR A 70 -11.51 -3.93 -10.21
CA THR A 70 -10.40 -4.14 -11.13
C THR A 70 -9.10 -4.14 -10.35
N TYR A 71 -8.14 -4.97 -10.75
CA TYR A 71 -6.92 -5.20 -10.00
C TYR A 71 -5.68 -5.01 -10.85
N PHE A 72 -4.56 -4.77 -10.17
CA PHE A 72 -3.22 -4.82 -10.74
C PHE A 72 -2.28 -5.58 -9.80
N HIS A 73 -1.07 -5.83 -10.28
CA HIS A 73 -0.02 -6.48 -9.52
C HIS A 73 1.10 -5.49 -9.17
N LYS A 74 1.62 -5.62 -7.95
CA LYS A 74 2.94 -5.10 -7.62
C LYS A 74 3.94 -6.26 -7.62
N PRO A 75 5.10 -6.14 -8.29
CA PRO A 75 6.18 -7.10 -8.15
C PRO A 75 6.61 -7.20 -6.68
N THR A 76 7.04 -8.39 -6.25
CA THR A 76 7.54 -8.60 -4.89
C THR A 76 8.84 -7.86 -4.62
N SER A 77 9.56 -7.39 -5.65
CA SER A 77 10.74 -6.50 -5.50
C SER A 77 10.39 -5.10 -4.99
N ALA A 78 9.13 -4.67 -5.14
CA ALA A 78 8.64 -3.42 -4.56
C ALA A 78 8.51 -3.48 -3.03
N LEU A 79 8.48 -4.69 -2.45
CA LEU A 79 8.22 -4.91 -1.03
C LEU A 79 9.25 -4.18 -0.15
N ASN A 80 8.76 -3.47 0.85
CA ASN A 80 9.56 -2.72 1.81
C ASN A 80 8.97 -2.82 3.23
N GLY A 81 9.73 -2.40 4.24
CA GLY A 81 9.33 -2.48 5.64
C GLY A 81 9.01 -1.12 6.28
N HIS A 82 8.55 -1.19 7.52
CA HIS A 82 8.39 -0.02 8.38
C HIS A 82 9.73 0.67 8.66
N LYS A 83 9.72 2.02 8.66
CA LYS A 83 10.90 2.90 8.68
C LYS A 83 11.83 2.75 7.46
N GLY A 84 11.41 1.98 6.46
CA GLY A 84 12.16 1.78 5.21
C GLY A 84 12.23 3.05 4.35
N ALA A 85 13.31 3.19 3.60
CA ALA A 85 13.49 4.25 2.63
C ALA A 85 12.67 3.97 1.35
N ILE A 86 11.91 4.96 0.89
CA ILE A 86 11.16 4.92 -0.37
C ILE A 86 11.91 5.76 -1.38
N VAL A 87 12.32 5.13 -2.47
CA VAL A 87 13.16 5.77 -3.47
C VAL A 87 12.28 6.50 -4.47
N ARG A 88 12.45 7.83 -4.55
CA ARG A 88 12.11 8.58 -5.75
C ARG A 88 13.35 8.68 -6.64
N PRO A 89 13.36 8.05 -7.83
CA PRO A 89 14.49 8.17 -8.74
C PRO A 89 14.71 9.61 -9.18
N GLU A 90 15.97 9.99 -9.42
CA GLU A 90 16.27 11.25 -10.10
C GLU A 90 15.64 11.23 -11.50
N ARG A 91 15.10 12.39 -11.93
CA ARG A 91 14.23 12.63 -13.11
C ARG A 91 12.75 12.27 -12.96
N CYS A 92 12.34 11.60 -11.89
CA CYS A 92 10.93 11.49 -11.53
C CYS A 92 10.52 12.66 -10.62
N LYS A 93 9.29 13.14 -10.80
CA LYS A 93 8.72 14.28 -10.08
C LYS A 93 7.56 13.86 -9.19
N TYR A 94 6.78 12.87 -9.60
CA TYR A 94 5.46 12.58 -9.05
C TYR A 94 5.43 11.23 -8.36
N LEU A 95 6.10 11.12 -7.21
CA LEU A 95 5.96 9.98 -6.31
C LEU A 95 4.78 10.21 -5.38
N ASN A 96 3.66 9.57 -5.65
CA ASN A 96 2.45 9.69 -4.83
C ASN A 96 2.41 8.63 -3.73
N TYR A 97 1.98 9.00 -2.52
CA TYR A 97 1.58 8.04 -1.48
C TYR A 97 0.13 7.61 -1.69
N GLU A 98 -0.22 6.42 -1.21
CA GLU A 98 -1.58 5.89 -1.17
C GLU A 98 -1.70 5.00 0.07
N GLY A 99 -2.12 5.56 1.21
CA GLY A 99 -2.26 4.79 2.45
C GLY A 99 -3.42 3.80 2.36
N GLU A 100 -3.18 2.54 2.76
CA GLU A 100 -4.15 1.45 2.64
C GLU A 100 -4.08 0.46 3.81
N VAL A 101 -5.11 -0.39 3.92
CA VAL A 101 -5.04 -1.62 4.71
C VAL A 101 -4.61 -2.77 3.77
N ALA A 102 -3.69 -3.60 4.26
CA ALA A 102 -3.21 -4.76 3.56
C ALA A 102 -3.70 -6.05 4.24
N ILE A 103 -4.31 -6.92 3.45
CA ILE A 103 -4.84 -8.22 3.86
C ILE A 103 -3.76 -9.26 3.62
N VAL A 104 -3.38 -10.03 4.64
CA VAL A 104 -2.37 -11.09 4.52
C VAL A 104 -3.06 -12.44 4.56
N ILE A 105 -2.86 -13.25 3.54
CA ILE A 105 -3.45 -14.59 3.43
C ILE A 105 -2.70 -15.57 4.33
N GLY A 106 -3.43 -16.36 5.11
CA GLY A 106 -2.88 -17.36 6.05
C GLY A 106 -3.02 -18.80 5.59
N ARG A 107 -3.99 -19.07 4.71
CA ARG A 107 -4.28 -20.42 4.20
C ARG A 107 -4.54 -20.35 2.70
N THR A 108 -4.19 -21.43 1.98
CA THR A 108 -4.45 -21.51 0.54
C THR A 108 -5.95 -21.33 0.27
N ALA A 109 -6.32 -20.29 -0.46
CA ALA A 109 -7.71 -19.99 -0.82
C ALA A 109 -7.92 -20.14 -2.32
N ARG A 110 -8.99 -20.85 -2.69
CA ARG A 110 -9.43 -21.01 -4.08
C ARG A 110 -10.92 -21.28 -4.11
N ASN A 111 -11.64 -20.49 -4.90
CA ASN A 111 -13.08 -20.59 -5.12
C ASN A 111 -13.88 -20.62 -3.83
N ILE A 112 -13.60 -19.66 -2.94
CA ILE A 112 -14.28 -19.46 -1.66
C ILE A 112 -15.32 -18.34 -1.77
N SER A 113 -16.31 -18.36 -0.88
CA SER A 113 -17.30 -17.29 -0.74
C SER A 113 -16.77 -16.15 0.16
N PRO A 114 -17.35 -14.93 0.08
CA PRO A 114 -17.02 -13.83 1.00
C PRO A 114 -17.24 -14.18 2.48
N ALA A 115 -18.22 -15.03 2.79
CA ALA A 115 -18.49 -15.47 4.16
C ALA A 115 -17.36 -16.36 4.73
N GLU A 116 -16.67 -17.11 3.87
CA GLU A 116 -15.54 -17.97 4.24
C GLU A 116 -14.21 -17.21 4.28
N ALA A 117 -14.12 -16.04 3.65
CA ALA A 117 -12.86 -15.30 3.45
C ALA A 117 -12.06 -15.09 4.75
N GLY A 118 -12.73 -14.76 5.85
CA GLY A 118 -12.11 -14.58 7.15
C GLY A 118 -11.28 -15.78 7.62
N ASP A 119 -11.71 -17.01 7.32
CA ASP A 119 -11.01 -18.24 7.72
C ASP A 119 -9.68 -18.47 6.98
N TYR A 120 -9.44 -17.72 5.90
CA TYR A 120 -8.24 -17.80 5.06
C TYR A 120 -7.28 -16.63 5.27
N ILE A 121 -7.68 -15.59 6.00
CA ILE A 121 -6.88 -14.40 6.29
C ILE A 121 -6.04 -14.68 7.56
N ALA A 122 -4.71 -14.50 7.48
CA ALA A 122 -3.84 -14.57 8.65
C ALA A 122 -4.02 -13.35 9.56
N GLY A 123 -4.27 -12.19 8.96
CA GLY A 123 -4.47 -10.94 9.66
C GLY A 123 -4.34 -9.75 8.71
N TYR A 124 -4.23 -8.57 9.30
CA TYR A 124 -4.17 -7.30 8.58
C TYR A 124 -2.91 -6.54 8.99
N THR A 125 -2.37 -5.79 8.04
CA THR A 125 -1.27 -4.85 8.26
C THR A 125 -1.56 -3.55 7.51
N ILE A 126 -0.70 -2.55 7.64
CA ILE A 126 -0.83 -1.29 6.91
C ILE A 126 0.04 -1.38 5.66
N GLY A 127 -0.45 -0.83 4.55
CA GLY A 127 0.30 -0.66 3.32
C GLY A 127 0.36 0.80 2.90
N ASN A 128 1.36 1.15 2.10
CA ASN A 128 1.35 2.39 1.34
C ASN A 128 1.66 2.06 -0.14
N ASP A 129 0.66 2.18 -1.00
CA ASP A 129 0.75 1.85 -2.43
C ASP A 129 1.38 2.99 -3.24
N TYR A 130 2.66 3.25 -2.97
CA TYR A 130 3.39 4.30 -3.67
C TYR A 130 3.37 4.11 -5.19
N GLY A 131 3.28 5.23 -5.90
CA GLY A 131 3.29 5.24 -7.36
C GLY A 131 4.13 6.36 -7.96
N LEU A 132 4.96 6.04 -8.95
CA LEU A 132 5.62 7.00 -9.84
C LEU A 132 4.65 7.38 -10.97
N HIS A 133 3.86 8.43 -10.74
CA HIS A 133 2.83 8.87 -11.68
C HIS A 133 3.40 9.43 -12.98
N ASP A 134 4.69 9.77 -13.00
CA ASP A 134 5.46 10.08 -14.20
C ASP A 134 5.30 9.07 -15.35
N PHE A 135 4.90 7.83 -15.06
CA PHE A 135 4.74 6.75 -16.06
C PHE A 135 3.30 6.43 -16.43
N ARG A 136 2.32 7.22 -15.96
CA ARG A 136 0.87 6.97 -16.20
C ARG A 136 0.51 6.90 -17.69
N ASP A 137 1.17 7.67 -18.55
CA ASP A 137 0.91 7.65 -20.00
C ASP A 137 1.19 6.29 -20.65
N THR A 138 2.16 5.53 -20.11
CA THR A 138 2.65 4.31 -20.76
C THR A 138 2.13 3.01 -20.14
N ASP A 139 1.63 3.06 -18.91
CA ASP A 139 1.14 1.90 -18.18
C ASP A 139 -0.28 2.11 -17.63
N ALA A 140 -1.08 2.97 -18.27
CA ALA A 140 -2.50 3.13 -17.98
C ALA A 140 -3.23 1.76 -18.13
N GLY A 141 -3.60 1.17 -17.00
CA GLY A 141 -4.24 -0.15 -16.90
C GLY A 141 -3.41 -1.17 -16.12
N SER A 142 -2.21 -1.53 -16.61
CA SER A 142 -1.37 -2.54 -15.95
C SER A 142 -0.78 -2.05 -14.62
N MET A 143 -0.57 -0.73 -14.53
CA MET A 143 0.09 -0.05 -13.41
C MET A 143 1.53 -0.51 -13.13
N LEU A 144 2.14 -1.34 -13.98
CA LEU A 144 3.38 -2.03 -13.63
C LEU A 144 4.54 -1.07 -13.36
N ARG A 145 4.85 -0.11 -14.25
CA ARG A 145 5.92 0.88 -13.98
C ARG A 145 5.51 1.91 -12.94
N VAL A 146 4.22 2.27 -12.90
CA VAL A 146 3.70 3.25 -11.95
C VAL A 146 3.86 2.73 -10.53
N LYS A 147 3.43 1.49 -10.26
CA LYS A 147 3.32 0.91 -8.92
C LYS A 147 4.41 -0.10 -8.59
N GLY A 148 5.17 -0.58 -9.56
CA GLY A 148 6.01 -1.75 -9.39
C GLY A 148 7.50 -1.51 -9.19
N SER A 149 7.94 -0.24 -9.11
CA SER A 149 9.35 0.05 -8.83
C SER A 149 9.75 -0.44 -7.44
N ASP A 150 11.02 -0.80 -7.28
CA ASP A 150 11.58 -1.23 -6.00
C ASP A 150 11.26 -0.21 -4.89
N THR A 151 11.09 -0.71 -3.67
CA THR A 151 10.72 0.05 -2.45
C THR A 151 9.29 0.60 -2.38
N LEU A 152 8.50 0.60 -3.47
CA LEU A 152 7.18 1.26 -3.52
C LEU A 152 6.01 0.48 -2.90
N CYS A 153 6.28 -0.58 -2.13
CA CYS A 153 5.27 -1.38 -1.42
C CYS A 153 5.66 -1.65 0.04
N PRO A 154 5.86 -0.61 0.87
CA PRO A 154 6.05 -0.82 2.29
C PRO A 154 4.82 -1.43 2.95
N LEU A 155 5.06 -2.44 3.79
CA LEU A 155 4.06 -3.08 4.63
C LEU A 155 4.55 -3.09 6.08
N GLY A 156 3.66 -2.90 7.04
CA GLY A 156 4.00 -2.96 8.46
C GLY A 156 3.09 -2.12 9.36
N PRO A 157 3.51 -1.82 10.60
CA PRO A 157 4.74 -2.27 11.25
C PRO A 157 4.69 -3.75 11.69
N GLY A 158 3.50 -4.33 11.77
CA GLY A 158 3.27 -5.72 12.13
C GLY A 158 2.00 -6.28 11.50
N LEU A 159 1.79 -7.57 11.66
CA LEU A 159 0.57 -8.28 11.33
C LEU A 159 -0.29 -8.40 12.59
N VAL A 160 -1.48 -7.84 12.55
CA VAL A 160 -2.46 -7.98 13.63
C VAL A 160 -3.47 -9.06 13.27
N THR A 161 -3.61 -10.05 14.15
CA THR A 161 -4.62 -11.11 14.02
C THR A 161 -5.90 -10.71 14.73
N ASP A 162 -7.02 -11.31 14.33
CA ASP A 162 -8.34 -11.11 14.97
C ASP A 162 -8.78 -9.62 15.03
N TRP A 163 -8.35 -8.83 14.05
CA TRP A 163 -8.74 -7.43 13.89
C TRP A 163 -10.03 -7.33 13.06
N ASP A 164 -11.02 -6.60 13.58
CA ASP A 164 -12.24 -6.27 12.85
C ASP A 164 -11.99 -5.06 11.97
N PHE A 165 -12.10 -5.24 10.66
CA PHE A 165 -11.79 -4.20 9.68
C PHE A 165 -12.89 -3.14 9.53
N ARG A 166 -14.07 -3.32 10.14
CA ARG A 166 -15.24 -2.44 9.94
C ARG A 166 -15.12 -1.13 10.72
N GLY A 167 -15.51 -0.03 10.08
CA GLY A 167 -15.56 1.30 10.71
C GLY A 167 -14.22 1.80 11.22
N LYS A 168 -13.12 1.45 10.54
CA LYS A 168 -11.76 1.76 10.97
C LYS A 168 -11.25 3.00 10.28
N ARG A 169 -10.82 3.98 11.08
CA ARG A 169 -10.20 5.18 10.55
C ARG A 169 -8.82 4.86 9.96
N LEU A 170 -8.57 5.41 8.78
CA LEU A 170 -7.34 5.32 8.00
C LEU A 170 -6.88 6.73 7.67
N ARG A 171 -5.65 7.07 8.03
CA ARG A 171 -5.03 8.37 7.72
C ARG A 171 -3.67 8.19 7.09
N THR A 172 -3.31 9.15 6.25
CA THR A 172 -1.93 9.35 5.81
C THR A 172 -1.50 10.74 6.22
N LEU A 173 -0.35 10.83 6.89
CA LEU A 173 0.29 12.09 7.28
C LEU A 173 1.56 12.26 6.47
N VAL A 174 1.83 13.50 6.05
CA VAL A 174 3.08 13.90 5.44
C VAL A 174 3.71 14.96 6.34
N ASN A 175 4.90 14.68 6.86
CA ASN A 175 5.61 15.56 7.80
C ASN A 175 4.72 15.97 9.00
N GLY A 176 3.96 15.00 9.53
CA GLY A 176 3.04 15.19 10.66
C GLY A 176 1.74 15.94 10.33
N GLN A 177 1.51 16.34 9.07
CA GLN A 177 0.27 16.96 8.63
C GLN A 177 -0.65 15.93 7.99
N VAL A 178 -1.92 15.87 8.41
CA VAL A 178 -2.92 14.96 7.83
C VAL A 178 -3.17 15.34 6.38
N ALA A 179 -2.89 14.40 5.47
CA ALA A 179 -3.04 14.56 4.03
C ALA A 179 -4.15 13.66 3.45
N GLN A 180 -4.36 12.47 4.03
CA GLN A 180 -5.55 11.65 3.81
C GLN A 180 -6.25 11.38 5.13
N ASP A 181 -7.57 11.34 5.12
CA ASP A 181 -8.41 10.98 6.26
C ASP A 181 -9.68 10.31 5.74
N GLY A 182 -9.84 9.03 6.04
CA GLY A 182 -10.98 8.24 5.58
C GLY A 182 -11.29 7.09 6.52
N SER A 183 -12.24 6.26 6.08
CA SER A 183 -12.69 5.07 6.80
C SER A 183 -12.72 3.84 5.91
N THR A 184 -12.50 2.66 6.47
CA THR A 184 -12.76 1.38 5.77
C THR A 184 -14.23 1.20 5.39
N ASP A 185 -15.17 1.91 6.02
CA ASP A 185 -16.58 1.92 5.63
C ASP A 185 -16.85 2.69 4.33
N GLU A 186 -15.86 3.38 3.77
CA GLU A 186 -15.95 3.98 2.44
C GLU A 186 -15.69 2.99 1.31
N MET A 187 -15.21 1.78 1.62
CA MET A 187 -14.91 0.76 0.62
C MET A 187 -16.19 0.25 -0.03
N GLU A 188 -16.26 0.30 -1.36
CA GLU A 188 -17.35 -0.30 -2.14
C GLU A 188 -17.31 -1.83 -2.02
N TRP A 189 -16.11 -2.39 -2.16
CA TRP A 189 -15.84 -3.82 -1.98
C TRP A 189 -15.02 -4.02 -0.72
N ASP A 190 -15.63 -4.65 0.29
CA ASP A 190 -14.93 -4.93 1.55
C ASP A 190 -13.81 -5.97 1.40
N MET A 191 -12.96 -6.06 2.42
CA MET A 191 -11.77 -6.92 2.40
C MET A 191 -12.09 -8.40 2.20
N HIS A 192 -13.23 -8.87 2.72
CA HIS A 192 -13.67 -10.26 2.53
C HIS A 192 -14.11 -10.50 1.08
N TYR A 193 -14.82 -9.54 0.49
CA TYR A 193 -15.19 -9.58 -0.92
C TYR A 193 -13.96 -9.64 -1.82
N LEU A 194 -12.98 -8.76 -1.62
CA LEU A 194 -11.76 -8.71 -2.45
C LEU A 194 -11.00 -10.05 -2.45
N VAL A 195 -10.87 -10.67 -1.27
CA VAL A 195 -10.22 -11.99 -1.13
C VAL A 195 -11.02 -13.05 -1.89
N ALA A 196 -12.33 -13.12 -1.67
CA ALA A 196 -13.18 -14.11 -2.32
C ALA A 196 -13.19 -13.94 -3.84
N ASP A 197 -13.31 -12.70 -4.32
CA ASP A 197 -13.39 -12.39 -5.75
C ASP A 197 -12.13 -12.80 -6.51
N ILE A 198 -10.94 -12.43 -6.01
CA ILE A 198 -9.66 -12.90 -6.57
C ILE A 198 -9.58 -14.43 -6.49
N ALA A 199 -9.94 -15.00 -5.32
CA ALA A 199 -9.84 -16.43 -5.09
C ALA A 199 -10.72 -17.26 -6.04
N ARG A 200 -11.77 -16.72 -6.66
CA ARG A 200 -12.63 -17.45 -7.62
C ARG A 200 -11.83 -18.17 -8.70
N THR A 201 -10.81 -17.49 -9.24
CA THR A 201 -10.04 -18.01 -10.38
C THR A 201 -8.53 -18.01 -10.16
N ILE A 202 -8.03 -17.23 -9.20
CA ILE A 202 -6.61 -17.12 -8.87
C ILE A 202 -6.39 -17.69 -7.48
N THR A 203 -5.61 -18.77 -7.36
CA THR A 203 -5.27 -19.32 -6.04
C THR A 203 -4.45 -18.31 -5.24
N LEU A 204 -4.89 -18.01 -4.03
CA LEU A 204 -4.11 -17.25 -3.03
C LEU A 204 -3.37 -18.23 -2.12
N TYR A 205 -2.10 -17.95 -1.82
CA TYR A 205 -1.24 -18.76 -0.97
C TYR A 205 -0.95 -18.06 0.36
N PRO A 206 -0.63 -18.81 1.43
CA PRO A 206 -0.15 -18.22 2.67
C PRO A 206 1.00 -17.24 2.42
N GLY A 207 0.87 -16.04 2.97
CA GLY A 207 1.81 -14.94 2.84
C GLY A 207 1.46 -13.95 1.71
N ASP A 208 0.59 -14.30 0.76
CA ASP A 208 0.16 -13.35 -0.27
C ASP A 208 -0.56 -12.15 0.33
N VAL A 209 -0.48 -11.02 -0.38
CA VAL A 209 -1.00 -9.74 0.10
C VAL A 209 -1.99 -9.16 -0.90
N LEU A 210 -3.13 -8.69 -0.37
CA LEU A 210 -4.08 -7.85 -1.11
C LEU A 210 -4.08 -6.44 -0.50
N LEU A 211 -3.88 -5.42 -1.32
CA LEU A 211 -4.03 -4.01 -0.97
C LEU A 211 -5.47 -3.55 -1.27
N SER A 212 -6.13 -2.95 -0.28
CA SER A 212 -7.59 -2.73 -0.26
C SER A 212 -8.07 -1.43 -0.91
N GLY A 213 -7.17 -0.63 -1.46
CA GLY A 213 -7.45 0.69 -2.01
C GLY A 213 -7.21 1.81 -0.99
N THR A 214 -7.12 3.03 -1.51
CA THR A 214 -6.79 4.25 -0.76
C THR A 214 -7.92 5.30 -0.84
N PRO A 215 -8.14 6.11 0.22
CA PRO A 215 -9.05 7.25 0.18
C PRO A 215 -8.54 8.39 -0.73
N ALA A 216 -9.33 9.46 -0.86
CA ALA A 216 -8.96 10.67 -1.59
C ALA A 216 -7.62 11.28 -1.13
N ASN A 217 -7.12 12.27 -1.89
CA ASN A 217 -5.98 13.11 -1.54
C ASN A 217 -4.62 12.41 -1.52
N SER A 218 -4.42 11.40 -2.37
CA SER A 218 -3.07 10.98 -2.75
C SER A 218 -2.39 12.10 -3.54
N ARG A 219 -1.20 12.52 -3.09
CA ARG A 219 -0.43 13.63 -3.63
C ARG A 219 1.06 13.30 -3.71
N PRO A 220 1.83 14.02 -4.54
CA PRO A 220 3.26 13.76 -4.66
C PRO A 220 4.02 14.19 -3.40
N VAL A 221 5.01 13.38 -3.02
CA VAL A 221 6.00 13.66 -1.97
C VAL A 221 7.40 13.76 -2.57
N GLN A 222 8.30 14.39 -1.82
CA GLN A 222 9.65 14.71 -2.23
C GLN A 222 10.69 14.06 -1.30
N PRO A 223 11.91 13.79 -1.79
CA PRO A 223 13.03 13.41 -0.94
C PRO A 223 13.21 14.37 0.25
N GLY A 224 13.30 13.81 1.45
CA GLY A 224 13.29 14.54 2.71
C GLY A 224 11.96 14.46 3.46
N ASP A 225 10.87 14.11 2.79
CA ASP A 225 9.58 13.91 3.44
C ASP A 225 9.54 12.61 4.26
N VAL A 226 8.74 12.65 5.33
CA VAL A 226 8.32 11.49 6.11
C VAL A 226 6.83 11.27 5.90
N VAL A 227 6.46 10.05 5.54
CA VAL A 227 5.05 9.68 5.32
C VAL A 227 4.67 8.61 6.32
N GLU A 228 3.53 8.82 6.99
CA GLU A 228 3.01 7.93 8.02
C GLU A 228 1.59 7.52 7.67
N VAL A 229 1.33 6.22 7.56
CA VAL A 229 -0.04 5.69 7.41
C VAL A 229 -0.49 5.14 8.75
N GLU A 230 -1.56 5.70 9.30
CA GLU A 230 -2.14 5.31 10.57
C GLU A 230 -3.46 4.59 10.35
N VAL A 231 -3.63 3.43 10.96
CA VAL A 231 -4.90 2.70 10.94
C VAL A 231 -5.29 2.33 12.36
N GLU A 232 -6.54 2.64 12.72
CA GLU A 232 -7.08 2.35 14.04
C GLU A 232 -6.91 0.86 14.40
N GLY A 233 -6.14 0.58 15.45
CA GLY A 233 -5.88 -0.78 15.94
C GLY A 233 -4.77 -1.54 15.20
N LEU A 234 -4.19 -1.00 14.13
CA LEU A 234 -3.01 -1.58 13.45
C LEU A 234 -1.71 -0.79 13.70
N GLY A 235 -1.82 0.45 14.22
CA GLY A 235 -0.67 1.30 14.53
C GLY A 235 -0.30 2.22 13.38
N THR A 236 1.00 2.45 13.19
CA THR A 236 1.53 3.41 12.21
C THR A 236 2.64 2.79 11.35
N LEU A 237 2.50 2.90 10.03
CA LEU A 237 3.54 2.59 9.06
C LEU A 237 4.26 3.88 8.64
N THR A 238 5.50 4.07 9.07
CA THR A 238 6.34 5.22 8.72
C THR A 238 7.32 4.86 7.60
N ASN A 239 7.52 5.76 6.66
CA ASN A 239 8.49 5.64 5.58
C ASN A 239 9.21 6.97 5.31
N HIS A 240 10.48 6.89 4.88
CA HIS A 240 11.31 8.07 4.60
C HIS A 240 11.57 8.18 3.10
N ILE A 241 11.22 9.32 2.50
CA ILE A 241 11.42 9.52 1.06
C ILE A 241 12.86 9.95 0.81
N VAL A 242 13.54 9.27 -0.10
CA VAL A 242 14.95 9.53 -0.45
C VAL A 242 15.13 9.64 -1.96
N THR A 243 16.17 10.35 -2.37
CA THR A 243 16.65 10.30 -3.75
C THR A 243 17.39 8.99 -3.97
N GLY A 244 17.08 8.29 -5.06
CA GLY A 244 17.80 7.07 -5.43
C GLY A 244 19.28 7.32 -5.76
N PRO A 245 20.15 6.31 -5.65
CA PRO A 245 21.58 6.46 -5.91
C PRO A 245 21.93 6.62 -7.40
N ALA A 246 20.98 6.37 -8.31
CA ALA A 246 21.16 6.51 -9.74
C ALA A 246 19.91 7.15 -10.38
N PRO A 247 20.10 8.01 -11.40
CA PRO A 247 19.00 8.52 -12.20
C PRO A 247 18.40 7.44 -13.10
N ILE A 248 17.15 7.67 -13.52
CA ILE A 248 16.57 6.90 -14.62
C ILE A 248 17.37 7.18 -15.90
N ARG A 249 17.70 6.11 -16.63
CA ARG A 249 18.40 6.21 -17.92
C ARG A 249 17.50 6.85 -18.99
N ASP A 250 18.06 7.75 -19.80
CA ASP A 250 17.38 8.38 -20.96
C ASP A 250 17.51 7.58 -22.24
N ASP A 251 18.46 6.66 -22.32
CA ASP A 251 18.81 6.00 -23.56
C ASP A 251 17.88 4.83 -23.91
N CYS A 252 16.90 4.51 -23.05
CA CYS A 252 15.90 3.48 -23.33
C CYS A 252 14.56 3.69 -22.62
N GLY A 253 13.50 3.14 -23.20
CA GLY A 253 12.17 3.04 -22.58
C GLY A 253 11.40 4.36 -22.53
N ALA A 254 10.14 4.26 -22.11
CA ALA A 254 9.32 5.43 -21.83
C ALA A 254 9.98 6.30 -20.76
N GLN A 255 10.07 7.59 -21.02
CA GLN A 255 10.66 8.55 -20.11
C GLN A 255 9.57 9.12 -19.18
N PRO A 256 9.93 9.57 -17.96
CA PRO A 256 9.04 10.35 -17.11
C PRO A 256 8.37 11.49 -17.89
N THR A 257 7.05 11.61 -17.83
CA THR A 257 6.28 12.65 -18.53
C THR A 257 5.53 13.56 -17.57
N GLU A 258 5.09 14.71 -18.09
CA GLU A 258 4.24 15.70 -17.41
C GLU A 258 3.03 16.04 -18.28
N SER A 259 2.43 15.04 -18.93
CA SER A 259 1.20 15.24 -19.72
C SER A 259 0.06 15.77 -18.82
N GLU A 260 -0.98 16.37 -19.41
CA GLU A 260 -2.13 16.79 -18.60
C GLU A 260 -2.78 15.59 -17.89
N GLU A 261 -2.75 14.39 -18.47
CA GLU A 261 -3.26 13.17 -17.84
C GLU A 261 -2.44 12.80 -16.59
N VAL A 262 -1.10 12.85 -16.69
CA VAL A 262 -0.19 12.63 -15.56
C VAL A 262 -0.45 13.65 -14.46
N ILE A 263 -0.49 14.94 -14.79
CA ILE A 263 -0.69 16.02 -13.83
C ILE A 263 -2.08 15.90 -13.18
N SER A 264 -3.12 15.68 -13.99
CA SER A 264 -4.50 15.48 -13.54
C SER A 264 -4.61 14.34 -12.53
N THR A 265 -3.99 13.20 -12.81
CA THR A 265 -4.01 12.03 -11.91
C THR A 265 -3.15 12.24 -10.66
N THR A 266 -2.00 12.90 -10.81
CA THR A 266 -1.06 13.22 -9.71
C THR A 266 -1.68 14.12 -8.66
N PHE A 267 -2.35 15.17 -9.10
CA PHE A 267 -2.93 16.18 -8.22
C PHE A 267 -4.42 15.94 -7.94
N GLY A 268 -5.06 14.97 -8.57
CA GLY A 268 -6.43 14.57 -8.27
C GLY A 268 -7.41 15.74 -8.25
N GLY A 269 -7.98 16.00 -7.07
CA GLY A 269 -8.88 17.14 -6.79
C GLY A 269 -8.23 18.52 -6.97
N ASP A 270 -6.91 18.62 -6.78
CA ASP A 270 -6.17 19.89 -6.78
C ASP A 270 -5.73 20.31 -8.19
N TRP A 271 -6.01 19.49 -9.21
CA TRP A 271 -5.74 19.87 -10.59
C TRP A 271 -6.70 20.98 -11.02
N GLU A 272 -6.16 22.09 -11.52
CA GLU A 272 -6.92 23.33 -11.78
C GLU A 272 -8.13 23.17 -12.72
N PHE A 273 -8.14 22.15 -13.57
CA PHE A 273 -9.22 21.88 -14.52
C PHE A 273 -10.19 20.77 -14.06
N ARG A 274 -9.99 20.22 -12.86
CA ARG A 274 -10.86 19.17 -12.29
C ARG A 274 -12.29 19.68 -12.18
N GLY A 275 -13.21 19.03 -12.88
CA GLY A 275 -14.64 19.40 -12.92
C GLY A 275 -14.97 20.51 -13.90
N ILE A 276 -13.97 21.07 -14.58
CA ILE A 276 -14.12 22.06 -15.65
C ILE A 276 -14.04 21.36 -17.01
N ARG A 277 -13.00 20.54 -17.23
CA ARG A 277 -12.79 19.80 -18.48
C ARG A 277 -11.95 18.54 -18.27
N ALA A 278 -11.98 17.64 -19.26
CA ALA A 278 -11.08 16.49 -19.30
C ALA A 278 -9.63 16.92 -19.63
N PRO A 279 -8.61 16.15 -19.18
CA PRO A 279 -7.22 16.34 -19.60
C PRO A 279 -7.07 16.08 -21.09
N GLN A 280 -6.21 16.86 -21.75
CA GLN A 280 -5.81 16.65 -23.13
C GLN A 280 -4.72 15.58 -23.19
N ARG A 281 -4.89 14.60 -24.07
CA ARG A 281 -3.89 13.56 -24.35
C ARG A 281 -2.95 13.98 -25.47
#